data_AF-A0A927P4F3-F1
#
_entry.id   AF-A0A927P4F3-F1
#
_cell.length_a   1.000
_cell.length_b   1.000
_cell.length_c   1.000
_cell.angle_alpha   90.00
_cell.angle_beta   90.00
_cell.angle_gamma   90.00
#
_symmetry.space_group_name_H-M   'P 1'
#
loop_
_entity.id
_entity.type
_entity.pdbx_description
1 polymer ?
#
loop_
_entity_poly.entity_id
_entity_poly.type
_entity_poly.pdbx_seq_one_letter_code
_entity_poly.pdbx_strand_id
1 'polypeptide(L)'
;MANFYCQLDYEHVPYLSPVGAANGNISNDGCGVCSAAMLAENLLGVDFPPEKAARFAKMVGARETWGSDLYVFSPAFAAHMGMSVRDTEDAEEALRFLQEKRGMVIANTQGDRKDDGYIGVFSNGGHYIVIAEADGTTVKVWDPMYKEGSGRFDIPGRKGKVRLDGTDAYADMSVLKEDCKDRPFFLFEVLEKPTPAPMIGVIGGDEAQKAVIAAGGVPVLLSPYLPAERLSDCMARLNGLLITEESPLSDEALRCIRALNRPALITGAGVQAVFALMGGTAAPAGSCSTVKVQRGSRMEVVVSGDFSLESCPGCACETVPEGLRISAADENGTVAAAECIYGGLTLGVNWRPETCHECDPNAAALFSALVECARADIPFRVY
;
A
#
# COMPACT_ATOMS: atom_id res chain seq x y z
N MET A 1 11.04 22.59 -12.26
CA MET A 1 9.84 23.03 -11.52
C MET A 1 9.51 21.90 -10.57
N ALA A 2 9.17 22.18 -9.32
CA ALA A 2 8.77 21.13 -8.40
C ALA A 2 7.39 20.57 -8.82
N ASN A 3 7.18 19.26 -8.71
CA ASN A 3 5.89 18.65 -8.96
C ASN A 3 5.03 18.80 -7.70
N PHE A 4 4.01 19.66 -7.78
CA PHE A 4 3.09 19.93 -6.67
C PHE A 4 1.73 19.27 -6.93
N TYR A 5 1.19 18.58 -5.91
CA TYR A 5 -0.08 17.87 -6.01
C TYR A 5 -1.07 18.34 -4.95
N CYS A 6 -2.08 19.10 -5.40
CA CYS A 6 -3.24 19.44 -4.59
C CYS A 6 -4.27 18.31 -4.66
N GLN A 7 -4.55 17.65 -3.53
CA GLN A 7 -5.51 16.55 -3.44
C GLN A 7 -6.89 16.95 -3.98
N LEU A 8 -7.26 18.23 -3.83
CA LEU A 8 -8.54 18.80 -4.25
C LEU A 8 -8.73 18.84 -5.77
N ASP A 9 -7.72 18.50 -6.56
CA ASP A 9 -7.82 18.35 -8.02
C ASP A 9 -8.15 16.91 -8.45
N TYR A 10 -8.14 15.98 -7.50
CA TYR A 10 -8.30 14.53 -7.73
C TYR A 10 -9.66 13.98 -7.24
N GLU A 11 -10.72 14.80 -7.28
CA GLU A 11 -12.08 14.37 -6.94
C GLU A 11 -12.55 13.19 -7.81
N HIS A 12 -12.04 13.12 -9.04
CA HIS A 12 -12.36 12.11 -10.04
C HIS A 12 -11.67 10.76 -9.79
N VAL A 13 -10.72 10.66 -8.84
CA VAL A 13 -9.96 9.44 -8.56
C VAL A 13 -10.54 8.70 -7.35
N PRO A 14 -11.15 7.51 -7.53
CA PRO A 14 -11.76 6.77 -6.42
C PRO A 14 -10.73 6.28 -5.39
N TYR A 15 -10.96 6.64 -4.12
CA TYR A 15 -10.13 6.25 -2.99
C TYR A 15 -11.00 5.70 -1.84
N LEU A 16 -11.82 4.70 -2.20
CA LEU A 16 -12.81 4.07 -1.32
C LEU A 16 -12.16 3.42 -0.08
N SER A 17 -12.85 3.54 1.06
CA SER A 17 -12.49 2.85 2.30
C SER A 17 -12.72 1.33 2.17
N PRO A 18 -11.84 0.48 2.74
CA PRO A 18 -12.07 -0.97 2.80
C PRO A 18 -13.16 -1.36 3.81
N VAL A 19 -13.53 -0.47 4.73
CA VAL A 19 -14.53 -0.69 5.80
C VAL A 19 -15.66 0.36 5.70
N GLY A 20 -16.90 -0.11 5.58
CA GLY A 20 -18.10 0.73 5.56
C GLY A 20 -18.44 1.35 4.20
N ALA A 21 -19.57 2.05 4.13
CA ALA A 21 -20.14 2.64 2.92
C ALA A 21 -19.62 4.06 2.60
N ALA A 22 -18.41 4.41 3.05
CA ALA A 22 -17.83 5.71 2.76
C ALA A 22 -17.32 5.74 1.31
N ASN A 23 -18.14 6.28 0.41
CA ASN A 23 -17.67 6.78 -0.88
C ASN A 23 -16.58 7.82 -0.61
N GLY A 24 -15.36 7.55 -1.07
CA GLY A 24 -14.18 8.41 -0.87
C GLY A 24 -13.36 8.54 -2.15
N ASN A 25 -12.70 9.68 -2.30
CA ASN A 25 -11.80 10.01 -3.40
C ASN A 25 -10.57 10.73 -2.84
N ILE A 26 -9.58 10.96 -3.70
CA ILE A 26 -8.35 11.63 -3.25
C ILE A 26 -8.64 13.06 -2.74
N SER A 27 -9.66 13.77 -3.25
CA SER A 27 -9.97 15.11 -2.71
C SER A 27 -10.35 15.11 -1.24
N ASN A 28 -10.98 14.05 -0.73
CA ASN A 28 -11.43 13.98 0.65
C ASN A 28 -10.41 13.26 1.56
N ASP A 29 -9.65 12.31 1.01
CA ASP A 29 -8.83 11.37 1.79
C ASP A 29 -7.36 11.29 1.30
N GLY A 30 -6.92 12.24 0.47
CA GLY A 30 -5.71 12.10 -0.33
C GLY A 30 -4.43 12.71 0.24
N CYS A 31 -4.45 13.37 1.39
CA CYS A 31 -3.31 14.17 1.86
C CYS A 31 -2.01 13.35 1.99
N GLY A 32 -2.09 12.13 2.54
CA GLY A 32 -0.95 11.23 2.66
C GLY A 32 -0.40 10.74 1.32
N VAL A 33 -1.27 10.34 0.39
CA VAL A 33 -0.85 9.84 -0.93
C VAL A 33 -0.33 10.95 -1.85
N CYS A 34 -0.90 12.16 -1.77
CA CYS A 34 -0.37 13.32 -2.48
C CYS A 34 0.98 13.76 -1.89
N SER A 35 1.15 13.67 -0.56
CA SER A 35 2.43 13.95 0.10
C SER A 35 3.53 12.98 -0.36
N ALA A 36 3.22 11.68 -0.42
CA ALA A 36 4.17 10.69 -0.95
C ALA A 36 4.47 10.88 -2.44
N ALA A 37 3.48 11.26 -3.26
CA ALA A 37 3.70 11.59 -4.67
C ALA A 37 4.65 12.78 -4.82
N MET A 38 4.41 13.88 -4.11
CA MET A 38 5.33 15.03 -4.12
C MET A 38 6.73 14.64 -3.65
N LEU A 39 6.84 13.81 -2.62
CA LEU A 39 8.13 13.32 -2.15
C LEU A 39 8.85 12.49 -3.21
N ALA A 40 8.21 11.45 -3.77
CA ALA A 40 8.83 10.58 -4.77
C ALA A 40 9.32 11.35 -5.99
N GLU A 41 8.48 12.22 -6.55
CA GLU A 41 8.81 12.90 -7.80
C GLU A 41 9.86 14.00 -7.62
N ASN A 42 9.86 14.70 -6.48
CA ASN A 42 10.82 15.78 -6.24
C ASN A 42 12.13 15.32 -5.61
N LEU A 43 12.10 14.28 -4.75
CA LEU A 43 13.31 13.77 -4.10
C LEU A 43 14.05 12.76 -4.98
N LEU A 44 13.32 11.91 -5.71
CA LEU A 44 13.91 10.80 -6.48
C LEU A 44 13.79 10.96 -8.00
N GLY A 45 12.91 11.86 -8.49
CA GLY A 45 12.68 12.02 -9.93
C GLY A 45 11.97 10.83 -10.58
N VAL A 46 11.24 10.03 -9.81
CA VAL A 46 10.50 8.84 -10.28
C VAL A 46 9.03 9.17 -10.54
N ASP A 47 8.43 8.63 -11.59
CA ASP A 47 7.01 8.87 -11.95
C ASP A 47 6.06 8.14 -10.97
N PHE A 48 5.47 8.89 -10.04
CA PHE A 48 4.62 8.36 -8.97
C PHE A 48 3.47 9.32 -8.61
N PRO A 49 2.53 9.57 -9.54
CA PRO A 49 1.44 10.51 -9.32
C PRO A 49 0.44 10.00 -8.26
N PRO A 50 -0.46 10.86 -7.76
CA PRO A 50 -1.41 10.51 -6.69
C PRO A 50 -2.25 9.25 -6.97
N GLU A 51 -2.60 8.95 -8.22
CA GLU A 51 -3.30 7.74 -8.62
C GLU A 51 -2.48 6.47 -8.32
N LYS A 52 -1.17 6.49 -8.61
CA LYS A 52 -0.28 5.36 -8.31
C LYS A 52 -0.09 5.23 -6.80
N ALA A 53 0.10 6.35 -6.10
CA ALA A 53 0.22 6.36 -4.64
C ALA A 53 -1.05 5.80 -3.96
N ALA A 54 -2.23 6.18 -4.44
CA ALA A 54 -3.52 5.66 -3.95
C ALA A 54 -3.72 4.17 -4.22
N ARG A 55 -3.33 3.68 -5.40
CA ARG A 55 -3.32 2.24 -5.71
C ARG A 55 -2.38 1.49 -4.79
N PHE A 56 -1.16 1.99 -4.63
CA PHE A 56 -0.15 1.40 -3.75
C PHE A 56 -0.67 1.33 -2.31
N ALA A 57 -1.20 2.44 -1.76
CA ALA A 57 -1.76 2.50 -0.41
C ALA A 57 -2.88 1.46 -0.17
N LYS A 58 -3.78 1.25 -1.13
CA LYS A 58 -4.81 0.20 -1.04
C LYS A 58 -4.22 -1.20 -1.08
N MET A 59 -3.29 -1.45 -2.01
CA MET A 59 -2.63 -2.73 -2.17
C MET A 59 -1.88 -3.15 -0.90
N VAL A 60 -1.17 -2.20 -0.27
CA VAL A 60 -0.43 -2.43 0.96
C VAL A 60 -1.29 -2.45 2.22
N GLY A 61 -2.61 -2.23 2.09
CA GLY A 61 -3.54 -2.21 3.22
C GLY A 61 -3.44 -0.97 4.10
N ALA A 62 -2.81 0.11 3.63
CA ALA A 62 -2.67 1.36 4.37
C ALA A 62 -3.90 2.28 4.26
N ARG A 63 -4.85 2.00 3.36
CA ARG A 63 -6.09 2.77 3.25
C ARG A 63 -7.00 2.47 4.47
N GLU A 64 -7.31 3.49 5.26
CA GLU A 64 -8.23 3.39 6.41
C GLU A 64 -9.65 3.86 6.06
N THR A 65 -10.49 4.11 7.08
CA THR A 65 -11.77 4.80 6.93
C THR A 65 -11.58 6.21 6.37
N TRP A 66 -10.59 6.95 6.89
CA TRP A 66 -10.28 8.33 6.50
C TRP A 66 -8.79 8.43 6.20
N GLY A 67 -8.43 8.88 5.00
CA GLY A 67 -7.04 8.95 4.59
C GLY A 67 -6.28 7.62 4.57
N SER A 68 -4.97 7.70 4.83
CA SER A 68 -4.06 6.55 4.85
C SER A 68 -3.31 6.51 6.19
N ASP A 69 -3.14 5.32 6.75
CA ASP A 69 -2.28 5.10 7.92
C ASP A 69 -0.82 5.22 7.49
N LEU A 70 -0.14 6.31 7.87
CA LEU A 70 1.25 6.51 7.52
C LEU A 70 2.22 5.61 8.29
N TYR A 71 1.82 4.97 9.37
CA TYR A 71 2.64 3.94 10.02
C TYR A 71 2.69 2.64 9.21
N VAL A 72 1.69 2.38 8.37
CA VAL A 72 1.71 1.27 7.40
C VAL A 72 2.24 1.75 6.05
N PHE A 73 1.79 2.91 5.58
CA PHE A 73 2.12 3.43 4.25
C PHE A 73 3.58 3.84 4.13
N SER A 74 4.12 4.59 5.10
CA SER A 74 5.46 5.17 4.97
C SER A 74 6.57 4.12 4.86
N PRO A 75 6.62 3.07 5.70
CA PRO A 75 7.64 2.01 5.57
C PRO A 75 7.52 1.27 4.24
N ALA A 76 6.28 0.95 3.84
CA ALA A 76 5.99 0.27 2.59
C ALA A 76 6.46 1.08 1.38
N PHE A 77 6.12 2.38 1.38
CA PHE A 77 6.47 3.32 0.33
C PHE A 77 7.98 3.55 0.30
N ALA A 78 8.63 3.74 1.45
CA ALA A 78 10.09 3.90 1.51
C ALA A 78 10.81 2.69 0.93
N ALA A 79 10.42 1.47 1.32
CA ALA A 79 11.02 0.26 0.79
C ALA A 79 10.77 0.07 -0.72
N HIS A 80 9.56 0.41 -1.19
CA HIS A 80 9.24 0.41 -2.63
C HIS A 80 10.11 1.38 -3.42
N MET A 81 10.42 2.54 -2.85
CA MET A 81 11.19 3.61 -3.49
C MET A 81 12.70 3.53 -3.27
N GLY A 82 13.20 2.54 -2.51
CA GLY A 82 14.62 2.47 -2.18
C GLY A 82 15.07 3.56 -1.19
N MET A 83 14.19 3.94 -0.27
CA MET A 83 14.45 4.88 0.82
C MET A 83 14.40 4.16 2.17
N SER A 84 14.94 4.81 3.20
CA SER A 84 14.60 4.51 4.59
C SER A 84 13.62 5.54 5.13
N VAL A 85 12.79 5.13 6.09
CA VAL A 85 11.95 6.04 6.85
C VAL A 85 12.01 5.71 8.33
N ARG A 86 11.87 6.73 9.15
CA ARG A 86 11.62 6.65 10.59
C ARG A 86 10.73 7.80 11.01
N ASP A 87 10.00 7.65 12.09
CA ASP A 87 9.22 8.72 12.68
C ASP A 87 9.92 9.33 13.91
N THR A 88 9.55 10.56 14.22
CA THR A 88 9.92 11.28 15.45
C THR A 88 8.84 12.29 15.80
N GLU A 89 8.65 12.58 17.08
CA GLU A 89 7.81 13.70 17.55
C GLU A 89 8.66 14.96 17.84
N ASP A 90 10.00 14.89 17.68
CA ASP A 90 10.90 16.03 17.87
C ASP A 90 11.02 16.87 16.59
N ALA A 91 10.35 18.02 16.57
CA ALA A 91 10.45 19.00 15.49
C ALA A 91 11.89 19.49 15.24
N GLU A 92 12.73 19.59 16.29
CA GLU A 92 14.12 20.03 16.12
C GLU A 92 14.95 18.94 15.43
N GLU A 93 14.61 17.67 15.65
CA GLU A 93 15.22 16.56 14.92
C GLU A 93 14.84 16.57 13.44
N ALA A 94 13.55 16.78 13.13
CA ALA A 94 13.10 16.93 11.75
C ALA A 94 13.78 18.13 11.05
N LEU A 95 13.97 19.24 11.76
CA LEU A 95 14.68 20.41 11.24
C LEU A 95 16.16 20.10 10.95
N ARG A 96 16.87 19.48 11.89
CA ARG A 96 18.28 19.07 11.69
C ARG A 96 18.40 18.15 10.47
N PHE A 97 17.50 17.18 10.34
CA PHE A 97 17.46 16.27 9.20
C PHE A 97 17.34 17.00 7.85
N LEU A 98 16.47 18.01 7.77
CA LEU A 98 16.31 18.85 6.57
C LEU A 98 17.54 19.73 6.31
N GLN A 99 18.12 20.33 7.35
CA GLN A 99 19.33 21.17 7.24
C GLN A 99 20.56 20.36 6.77
N GLU A 100 20.65 19.10 7.18
CA GLU A 100 21.67 18.14 6.72
C GLU A 100 21.43 17.65 5.28
N LYS A 101 20.30 18.04 4.66
CA LYS A 101 19.91 17.68 3.27
C LYS A 101 19.84 16.16 3.05
N ARG A 102 19.39 15.42 4.06
CA ARG A 102 19.28 13.96 4.03
C ARG A 102 18.06 13.45 3.27
N GLY A 103 17.03 14.29 3.13
CA GLY A 103 15.83 13.99 2.37
C GLY A 103 14.69 14.94 2.70
N MET A 104 13.46 14.42 2.70
CA MET A 104 12.23 15.19 2.94
C MET A 104 11.44 14.62 4.11
N VAL A 105 10.52 15.41 4.66
CA VAL A 105 9.70 15.03 5.80
C VAL A 105 8.22 15.09 5.44
N ILE A 106 7.44 14.09 5.84
CA ILE A 106 5.97 14.22 5.88
C ILE A 106 5.56 14.49 7.33
N ALA A 107 4.93 15.62 7.60
CA ALA A 107 4.49 16.00 8.94
C ALA A 107 2.98 15.74 9.12
N ASN A 108 2.59 15.22 10.28
CA ASN A 108 1.20 15.05 10.66
C ASN A 108 0.73 16.23 11.53
N THR A 109 -0.04 17.14 10.95
CA THR A 109 -0.61 18.27 11.68
C THR A 109 -1.87 17.84 12.42
N GLN A 110 -2.04 18.31 13.66
CA GLN A 110 -3.21 18.01 14.49
C GLN A 110 -4.42 18.90 14.15
N GLY A 111 -4.16 20.13 13.70
CA GLY A 111 -5.17 21.14 13.42
C GLY A 111 -5.60 21.92 14.67
N ASP A 112 -6.88 22.29 14.73
CA ASP A 112 -7.42 23.10 15.83
C ASP A 112 -7.49 22.29 17.13
N ARG A 113 -7.00 22.87 18.23
CA ARG A 113 -7.03 22.26 19.56
C ARG A 113 -7.92 23.06 20.50
N LYS A 114 -9.00 22.45 20.96
CA LYS A 114 -9.93 23.07 21.91
C LYS A 114 -9.34 23.22 23.31
N ASP A 115 -8.46 22.30 23.71
CA ASP A 115 -7.94 22.23 25.08
C ASP A 115 -7.00 23.38 25.42
N ASP A 116 -6.21 23.86 24.45
CA ASP A 116 -5.29 25.01 24.61
C ASP A 116 -5.62 26.21 23.71
N GLY A 117 -6.72 26.13 22.95
CA GLY A 117 -7.21 27.22 22.09
C GLY A 117 -6.37 27.49 20.84
N TYR A 118 -5.46 26.58 20.49
CA TYR A 118 -4.62 26.72 19.31
C TYR A 118 -5.42 26.58 18.00
N ILE A 119 -5.19 27.51 17.08
CA ILE A 119 -5.76 27.48 15.72
C ILE A 119 -4.69 26.93 14.78
N GLY A 120 -4.98 25.79 14.16
CA GLY A 120 -4.08 25.11 13.24
C GLY A 120 -3.81 25.94 11.99
N VAL A 121 -2.55 25.99 11.58
CA VAL A 121 -2.08 26.81 10.46
C VAL A 121 -2.30 26.13 9.13
N PHE A 122 -1.94 24.85 9.03
CA PHE A 122 -2.05 24.09 7.80
C PHE A 122 -3.38 23.33 7.68
N SER A 123 -4.12 23.15 8.78
CA SER A 123 -5.44 22.49 8.76
C SER A 123 -6.25 22.82 10.00
N ASN A 124 -7.56 22.57 9.96
CA ASN A 124 -8.45 22.63 11.13
C ASN A 124 -8.53 21.27 11.87
N GLY A 125 -8.04 20.20 11.26
CA GLY A 125 -7.96 18.86 11.85
C GLY A 125 -6.74 18.09 11.32
N GLY A 126 -6.70 16.78 11.59
CA GLY A 126 -5.62 15.89 11.14
C GLY A 126 -5.31 16.04 9.65
N HIS A 127 -4.05 16.32 9.30
CA HIS A 127 -3.64 16.52 7.91
C HIS A 127 -2.14 16.30 7.69
N TYR A 128 -1.79 15.72 6.54
CA TYR A 128 -0.39 15.48 6.15
C TYR A 128 0.10 16.54 5.19
N ILE A 129 1.31 17.05 5.45
CA ILE A 129 2.01 18.02 4.60
C ILE A 129 3.46 17.57 4.37
N VAL A 130 4.07 18.02 3.28
CA VAL A 130 5.50 17.76 3.00
C VAL A 130 6.32 18.95 3.43
N ILE A 131 7.37 18.73 4.22
CA ILE A 131 8.43 19.71 4.47
C ILE A 131 9.60 19.34 3.56
N ALA A 132 9.83 20.14 2.53
CA ALA A 132 10.72 19.83 1.41
C ALA A 132 12.18 20.24 1.67
N GLU A 133 12.39 21.37 2.33
CA GLU A 133 13.72 21.91 2.59
C GLU A 133 13.68 22.90 3.77
N ALA A 134 14.86 23.19 4.33
CA ALA A 134 15.06 24.17 5.40
C ALA A 134 16.18 25.16 5.05
N ASP A 135 15.95 26.44 5.35
CA ASP A 135 16.94 27.51 5.38
C ASP A 135 16.90 28.20 6.75
N GLY A 136 17.91 27.93 7.57
CA GLY A 136 17.87 28.25 8.99
C GLY A 136 16.67 27.57 9.67
N THR A 137 15.80 28.35 10.31
CA THR A 137 14.55 27.87 10.93
C THR A 137 13.35 27.96 10.00
N THR A 138 13.49 28.59 8.83
CA THR A 138 12.41 28.70 7.85
C THR A 138 12.38 27.43 7.01
N VAL A 139 11.22 26.80 6.90
CA VAL A 139 11.02 25.59 6.11
C VAL A 139 10.09 25.84 4.94
N LYS A 140 10.37 25.17 3.81
CA LYS A 140 9.46 25.09 2.67
C LYS A 140 8.50 23.92 2.88
N VAL A 141 7.22 24.19 2.72
CA VAL A 141 6.12 23.26 2.92
C VAL A 141 5.28 23.18 1.64
N TRP A 142 4.95 21.96 1.23
CA TRP A 142 3.90 21.69 0.25
C TRP A 142 2.69 21.10 0.96
N ASP A 143 1.60 21.86 0.96
CA ASP A 143 0.33 21.47 1.57
C ASP A 143 -0.60 20.87 0.50
N PRO A 144 -0.94 19.56 0.56
CA PRO A 144 -1.85 18.92 -0.39
C PRO A 144 -3.25 19.53 -0.45
N MET A 145 -3.65 20.37 0.49
CA MET A 145 -4.94 21.07 0.48
C MET A 145 -4.84 22.53 0.05
N TYR A 146 -3.67 23.00 -0.37
CA TYR A 146 -3.49 24.36 -0.86
C TYR A 146 -3.86 24.47 -2.33
N LYS A 147 -4.82 25.36 -2.65
CA LYS A 147 -5.04 25.90 -4.00
C LYS A 147 -4.59 27.35 -4.04
N GLU A 148 -3.88 27.72 -5.10
CA GLU A 148 -3.47 29.11 -5.33
C GLU A 148 -4.71 30.03 -5.33
N GLY A 149 -4.59 31.18 -4.66
CA GLY A 149 -5.70 32.13 -4.53
C GLY A 149 -6.83 31.72 -3.58
N SER A 150 -6.74 30.57 -2.89
CA SER A 150 -7.79 30.11 -1.95
C SER A 150 -7.93 30.96 -0.68
N GLY A 151 -6.95 31.81 -0.36
CA GLY A 151 -6.91 32.55 0.90
C GLY A 151 -6.75 31.67 2.15
N ARG A 152 -6.37 30.39 2.00
CA ARG A 152 -6.25 29.40 3.11
C ARG A 152 -5.43 29.91 4.29
N PHE A 153 -4.39 30.70 4.02
CA PHE A 153 -3.48 31.26 5.03
C PHE A 153 -3.82 32.70 5.45
N ASP A 154 -4.83 33.33 4.85
CA ASP A 154 -5.29 34.68 5.21
C ASP A 154 -6.36 34.68 6.31
N ILE A 155 -6.87 33.50 6.66
CA ILE A 155 -7.89 33.28 7.69
C ILE A 155 -7.34 33.76 9.06
N PRO A 156 -8.17 34.40 9.91
CA PRO A 156 -7.80 34.75 11.27
C PRO A 156 -7.20 33.56 12.03
N GLY A 157 -6.05 33.76 12.68
CA GLY A 157 -5.28 32.70 13.36
C GLY A 157 -4.15 32.10 12.51
N ARG A 158 -4.24 32.17 11.18
CA ARG A 158 -3.18 31.73 10.23
C ARG A 158 -2.38 32.89 9.65
N LYS A 159 -3.07 34.02 9.45
CA LYS A 159 -2.52 35.21 8.81
C LYS A 159 -1.18 35.64 9.40
N GLY A 160 -0.19 35.81 8.52
CA GLY A 160 1.16 36.25 8.89
C GLY A 160 2.10 35.14 9.36
N LYS A 161 1.64 33.89 9.49
CA LYS A 161 2.48 32.74 9.85
C LYS A 161 3.10 32.02 8.65
N VAL A 162 2.54 32.24 7.45
CA VAL A 162 2.98 31.61 6.19
C VAL A 162 3.20 32.68 5.13
N ARG A 163 4.34 32.61 4.45
CA ARG A 163 4.62 33.36 3.23
C ARG A 163 4.50 32.43 2.02
N LEU A 164 3.87 32.87 0.95
CA LEU A 164 3.69 32.08 -0.27
C LEU A 164 4.60 32.57 -1.40
N ASP A 165 5.06 31.64 -2.24
CA ASP A 165 5.65 31.89 -3.57
C ASP A 165 5.11 30.82 -4.53
N GLY A 166 4.04 31.15 -5.26
CA GLY A 166 3.23 30.15 -5.97
C GLY A 166 2.68 29.09 -5.02
N THR A 167 3.03 27.82 -5.26
CA THR A 167 2.65 26.67 -4.42
C THR A 167 3.59 26.43 -3.23
N ASP A 168 4.73 27.11 -3.18
CA ASP A 168 5.69 26.96 -2.08
C ASP A 168 5.23 27.80 -0.89
N ALA A 169 4.88 27.14 0.22
CA ALA A 169 4.58 27.79 1.49
C ALA A 169 5.84 27.82 2.36
N TYR A 170 6.13 28.96 2.97
CA TYR A 170 7.27 29.14 3.87
C TYR A 170 6.79 29.53 5.26
N ALA A 171 7.22 28.79 6.27
CA ALA A 171 6.89 29.04 7.66
C ALA A 171 8.12 28.79 8.54
N ASP A 172 8.15 29.39 9.73
CA ASP A 172 9.16 29.04 10.72
C ASP A 172 8.84 27.65 11.32
N MET A 173 9.87 26.85 11.62
CA MET A 173 9.70 25.50 12.19
C MET A 173 8.92 25.51 13.52
N SER A 174 8.96 26.61 14.28
CA SER A 174 8.12 26.76 15.48
C SER A 174 6.63 26.69 15.17
N VAL A 175 6.20 27.11 13.98
CA VAL A 175 4.81 26.96 13.52
C VAL A 175 4.48 25.48 13.39
N LEU A 176 5.34 24.70 12.71
CA LEU A 176 5.16 23.27 12.48
C LEU A 176 5.21 22.47 13.78
N LYS A 177 6.11 22.84 14.70
CA LYS A 177 6.20 22.27 16.04
C LYS A 177 4.88 22.39 16.79
N GLU A 178 4.25 23.56 16.74
CA GLU A 178 2.96 23.78 17.39
C GLU A 178 1.81 23.11 16.62
N ASP A 179 1.81 23.12 15.28
CA ASP A 179 0.80 22.46 14.44
C ASP A 179 0.83 20.92 14.58
N CYS A 180 2.00 20.35 14.85
CA CYS A 180 2.25 18.91 14.97
C CYS A 180 2.44 18.44 16.43
N LYS A 181 1.97 19.21 17.41
CA LYS A 181 2.06 18.82 18.83
C LYS A 181 1.48 17.41 19.05
N ASP A 182 2.24 16.55 19.71
CA ASP A 182 1.90 15.14 19.97
C ASP A 182 1.59 14.32 18.68
N ARG A 183 2.20 14.71 17.56
CA ARG A 183 2.06 14.05 16.26
C ARG A 183 3.42 13.83 15.59
N PRO A 184 3.54 12.77 14.77
CA PRO A 184 4.82 12.39 14.18
C PRO A 184 5.21 13.23 12.96
N PHE A 185 6.51 13.34 12.78
CA PHE A 185 7.22 13.65 11.54
C PHE A 185 7.81 12.36 10.98
N PHE A 186 7.51 12.02 9.72
CA PHE A 186 8.09 10.88 9.01
C PHE A 186 9.27 11.37 8.16
N LEU A 187 10.48 10.96 8.52
CA LEU A 187 11.74 11.40 7.92
C LEU A 187 12.16 10.39 6.85
N PHE A 188 12.07 10.77 5.58
CA PHE A 188 12.44 9.92 4.45
C PHE A 188 13.83 10.28 3.95
N GLU A 189 14.72 9.30 3.94
CA GLU A 189 16.12 9.43 3.54
C GLU A 189 16.41 8.54 2.34
N VAL A 190 17.10 9.10 1.35
CA VAL A 190 17.54 8.36 0.16
C VAL A 190 18.65 7.40 0.57
N LEU A 191 18.52 6.11 0.22
CA LEU A 191 19.58 5.15 0.47
C LEU A 191 20.70 5.32 -0.57
N GLU A 192 21.95 5.30 -0.11
CA GLU A 192 23.12 5.29 -1.02
C GLU A 192 23.23 4.00 -1.85
N LYS A 193 22.59 2.91 -1.37
CA LYS A 193 22.60 1.60 -2.03
C LYS A 193 21.18 1.15 -2.33
N PRO A 194 20.94 0.53 -3.51
CA PRO A 194 19.62 0.01 -3.85
C PRO A 194 19.21 -1.10 -2.90
N THR A 195 17.93 -1.10 -2.51
CA THR A 195 17.33 -2.20 -1.74
C THR A 195 17.41 -3.49 -2.55
N PRO A 196 17.89 -4.61 -1.96
CA PRO A 196 17.89 -5.90 -2.64
C PRO A 196 16.49 -6.27 -3.14
N ALA A 197 16.43 -6.97 -4.27
CA ALA A 197 15.17 -7.53 -4.76
C ALA A 197 14.62 -8.54 -3.74
N PRO A 198 13.29 -8.55 -3.49
CA PRO A 198 12.69 -9.43 -2.49
C PRO A 198 12.82 -10.89 -2.91
N MET A 199 13.15 -11.75 -1.95
CA MET A 199 13.21 -13.20 -2.16
C MET A 199 11.81 -13.79 -2.01
N ILE A 200 11.29 -14.38 -3.08
CA ILE A 200 9.96 -15.00 -3.11
C ILE A 200 10.15 -16.51 -3.06
N GLY A 201 9.61 -17.16 -2.02
CA GLY A 201 9.53 -18.61 -2.00
C GLY A 201 8.60 -19.10 -3.09
N VAL A 202 9.02 -20.04 -3.93
CA VAL A 202 8.21 -20.59 -5.01
C VAL A 202 8.02 -22.08 -4.78
N ILE A 203 6.78 -22.48 -4.50
CA ILE A 203 6.32 -23.87 -4.58
C ILE A 203 5.63 -23.99 -5.94
N GLY A 204 6.39 -24.30 -6.98
CA GLY A 204 5.88 -24.31 -8.35
C GLY A 204 6.95 -24.57 -9.40
N GLY A 205 6.51 -24.73 -10.65
CA GLY A 205 7.36 -25.04 -11.80
C GLY A 205 8.07 -23.83 -12.42
N ASP A 206 8.67 -24.02 -13.58
CA ASP A 206 9.49 -23.02 -14.27
C ASP A 206 8.72 -21.72 -14.62
N GLU A 207 7.45 -21.83 -15.03
CA GLU A 207 6.63 -20.66 -15.37
C GLU A 207 6.39 -19.74 -14.17
N ALA A 208 6.22 -20.32 -12.97
CA ALA A 208 6.07 -19.56 -11.74
C ALA A 208 7.34 -18.76 -11.40
N GLN A 209 8.51 -19.37 -11.61
CA GLN A 209 9.80 -18.70 -11.40
C GLN A 209 10.01 -17.55 -12.38
N LYS A 210 9.70 -17.77 -13.67
CA LYS A 210 9.79 -16.73 -14.70
C LYS A 210 8.88 -15.55 -14.37
N ALA A 211 7.66 -15.81 -13.92
CA ALA A 211 6.72 -14.76 -13.53
C ALA A 211 7.24 -13.91 -12.36
N VAL A 212 7.86 -14.53 -11.35
CA VAL A 212 8.52 -13.81 -10.24
C VAL A 212 9.69 -12.96 -10.73
N ILE A 213 10.53 -13.51 -11.63
CA ILE A 213 11.67 -12.78 -12.20
C ILE A 213 11.20 -11.59 -13.03
N ALA A 214 10.18 -11.79 -13.87
CA ALA A 214 9.59 -10.74 -14.71
C ALA A 214 9.00 -9.60 -13.86
N ALA A 215 8.45 -9.93 -12.69
CA ALA A 215 7.96 -8.96 -11.70
C ALA A 215 9.08 -8.28 -10.88
N GLY A 216 10.35 -8.66 -11.06
CA GLY A 216 11.50 -8.06 -10.36
C GLY A 216 11.81 -8.64 -8.98
N GLY A 217 11.32 -9.86 -8.70
CA GLY A 217 11.65 -10.63 -7.51
C GLY A 217 12.75 -11.67 -7.75
N VAL A 218 13.28 -12.25 -6.67
CA VAL A 218 14.24 -13.35 -6.72
C VAL A 218 13.54 -14.64 -6.30
N PRO A 219 13.28 -15.60 -7.21
CA PRO A 219 12.61 -16.84 -6.84
C PRO A 219 13.57 -17.75 -6.04
N VAL A 220 13.05 -18.31 -4.95
CA VAL A 220 13.72 -19.32 -4.13
C VAL A 220 12.84 -20.57 -4.15
N LEU A 221 13.32 -21.63 -4.81
CA LEU A 221 12.53 -22.85 -4.93
C LEU A 221 12.39 -23.56 -3.59
N LEU A 222 11.15 -23.91 -3.28
CA LEU A 222 10.78 -24.64 -2.07
C LEU A 222 10.15 -25.97 -2.45
N SER A 223 10.58 -27.03 -1.76
CA SER A 223 9.96 -28.34 -1.92
C SER A 223 8.54 -28.31 -1.32
N PRO A 224 7.52 -28.84 -2.03
CA PRO A 224 6.17 -29.00 -1.47
C PRO A 224 6.15 -29.99 -0.29
N TYR A 225 7.19 -30.82 -0.15
CA TYR A 225 7.36 -31.80 0.92
C TYR A 225 8.26 -31.30 2.05
N LEU A 226 8.57 -30.00 2.09
CA LEU A 226 9.40 -29.43 3.14
C LEU A 226 8.69 -29.57 4.51
N PRO A 227 9.32 -30.20 5.52
CA PRO A 227 8.72 -30.31 6.84
C PRO A 227 8.43 -28.93 7.43
N ALA A 228 7.32 -28.79 8.18
CA ALA A 228 6.84 -27.51 8.70
C ALA A 228 7.89 -26.73 9.50
N GLU A 229 8.74 -27.41 10.28
CA GLU A 229 9.85 -26.80 11.01
C GLU A 229 10.84 -26.09 10.07
N ARG A 230 11.22 -26.76 8.98
CA ARG A 230 12.12 -26.20 7.95
C ARG A 230 11.44 -25.12 7.11
N LEU A 231 10.14 -25.26 6.87
CA LEU A 231 9.36 -24.24 6.19
C LEU A 231 9.37 -22.93 6.99
N SER A 232 9.17 -23.00 8.30
CA SER A 232 9.27 -21.83 9.19
C SER A 232 10.63 -21.14 9.10
N ASP A 233 11.73 -21.91 9.15
CA ASP A 233 13.09 -21.36 9.03
C ASP A 233 13.34 -20.66 7.69
N CYS A 234 12.87 -21.27 6.60
CA CYS A 234 13.00 -20.70 5.25
C CYS A 234 12.21 -19.39 5.16
N MET A 235 10.98 -19.41 5.64
CA MET A 235 10.07 -18.27 5.53
C MET A 235 10.47 -17.07 6.36
N ALA A 236 11.18 -17.26 7.47
CA ALA A 236 11.78 -16.15 8.21
C ALA A 236 12.77 -15.32 7.36
N ARG A 237 13.29 -15.89 6.27
CA ARG A 237 14.25 -15.24 5.37
C ARG A 237 13.59 -14.78 4.07
N LEU A 238 12.38 -15.22 3.77
CA LEU A 238 11.66 -14.88 2.55
C LEU A 238 10.77 -13.65 2.77
N ASN A 239 10.60 -12.88 1.71
CA ASN A 239 9.79 -11.67 1.70
C ASN A 239 8.36 -11.93 1.24
N GLY A 240 8.13 -13.01 0.48
CA GLY A 240 6.81 -13.41 0.01
C GLY A 240 6.78 -14.86 -0.45
N LEU A 241 5.59 -15.34 -0.82
CA LEU A 241 5.36 -16.73 -1.21
C LEU A 241 4.47 -16.80 -2.46
N LEU A 242 4.89 -17.62 -3.42
CA LEU A 242 4.09 -18.03 -4.57
C LEU A 242 3.89 -19.53 -4.49
N ILE A 243 2.63 -19.96 -4.55
CA ILE A 243 2.25 -21.37 -4.53
C ILE A 243 1.40 -21.64 -5.76
N THR A 244 1.88 -22.53 -6.62
CA THR A 244 1.12 -23.03 -7.76
C THR A 244 0.69 -24.47 -7.51
N GLU A 245 -0.36 -24.92 -8.20
CA GLU A 245 -0.85 -26.29 -8.09
C GLU A 245 0.18 -27.33 -8.57
N GLU A 246 0.97 -27.88 -7.63
CA GLU A 246 1.49 -29.26 -7.67
C GLU A 246 1.53 -29.81 -6.23
N SER A 247 0.39 -30.38 -5.80
CA SER A 247 0.10 -31.01 -4.49
C SER A 247 -0.59 -30.11 -3.45
N PRO A 248 -1.60 -30.64 -2.71
CA PRO A 248 -2.23 -29.91 -1.61
C PRO A 248 -1.22 -29.65 -0.49
N LEU A 249 -1.15 -28.40 -0.03
CA LEU A 249 -0.38 -28.02 1.16
C LEU A 249 -0.92 -28.77 2.37
N SER A 250 -0.03 -29.25 3.25
CA SER A 250 -0.47 -29.86 4.50
C SER A 250 -1.06 -28.79 5.45
N ASP A 251 -1.89 -29.21 6.40
CA ASP A 251 -2.45 -28.33 7.42
C ASP A 251 -1.36 -27.60 8.22
N GLU A 252 -0.22 -28.28 8.47
CA GLU A 252 0.94 -27.66 9.12
C GLU A 252 1.56 -26.56 8.25
N ALA A 253 1.69 -26.78 6.94
CA ALA A 253 2.22 -25.77 6.02
C ALA A 253 1.30 -24.54 5.96
N LEU A 254 -0.01 -24.74 5.90
CA LEU A 254 -1.01 -23.68 5.97
C LEU A 254 -0.91 -22.89 7.28
N ARG A 255 -0.76 -23.57 8.42
CA ARG A 255 -0.54 -22.93 9.73
C ARG A 255 0.75 -22.09 9.75
N CYS A 256 1.84 -22.59 9.18
CA CYS A 256 3.08 -21.82 9.05
C CYS A 256 2.85 -20.56 8.22
N ILE A 257 2.30 -20.69 7.00
CA ILE A 257 2.05 -19.57 6.09
C ILE A 257 1.23 -18.48 6.78
N ARG A 258 0.17 -18.87 7.49
CA ARG A 258 -0.67 -17.93 8.27
C ARG A 258 0.12 -17.21 9.37
N ALA A 259 0.99 -17.90 10.09
CA ALA A 259 1.77 -17.33 11.19
C ALA A 259 2.86 -16.34 10.72
N LEU A 260 3.41 -16.58 9.53
CA LEU A 260 4.57 -15.84 9.01
C LEU A 260 4.21 -14.47 8.46
N ASN A 261 2.95 -14.29 8.07
CA ASN A 261 2.45 -12.97 7.76
C ASN A 261 3.31 -12.29 6.66
N ARG A 262 3.49 -13.04 5.57
CA ARG A 262 4.17 -12.57 4.37
C ARG A 262 3.15 -12.50 3.23
N PRO A 263 3.32 -11.56 2.29
CA PRO A 263 2.54 -11.55 1.08
C PRO A 263 2.58 -12.91 0.37
N ALA A 264 1.41 -13.41 -0.03
CA ALA A 264 1.24 -14.71 -0.66
C ALA A 264 0.28 -14.65 -1.85
N LEU A 265 0.69 -15.27 -2.96
CA LEU A 265 -0.17 -15.53 -4.12
C LEU A 265 -0.31 -17.05 -4.29
N ILE A 266 -1.55 -17.53 -4.39
CA ILE A 266 -1.86 -18.96 -4.58
C ILE A 266 -2.68 -19.13 -5.87
N THR A 267 -2.24 -20.03 -6.77
CA THR A 267 -2.84 -20.23 -8.10
C THR A 267 -3.32 -21.67 -8.33
N GLY A 268 -4.20 -21.90 -9.32
CA GLY A 268 -4.68 -23.23 -9.75
C GLY A 268 -5.72 -23.90 -8.83
N ALA A 269 -5.66 -23.64 -7.52
CA ALA A 269 -6.71 -23.94 -6.53
C ALA A 269 -6.67 -22.92 -5.38
N GLY A 270 -6.35 -21.67 -5.74
CA GLY A 270 -6.01 -20.64 -4.78
C GLY A 270 -7.14 -20.28 -3.84
N VAL A 271 -8.39 -20.33 -4.29
CA VAL A 271 -9.55 -20.00 -3.44
C VAL A 271 -9.68 -21.02 -2.32
N GLN A 272 -9.63 -22.32 -2.61
CA GLN A 272 -9.73 -23.36 -1.59
C GLN A 272 -8.60 -23.26 -0.58
N ALA A 273 -7.36 -23.02 -1.04
CA ALA A 273 -6.20 -22.86 -0.18
C ALA A 273 -6.34 -21.65 0.75
N VAL A 274 -6.78 -20.49 0.22
CA VAL A 274 -7.00 -19.29 1.02
C VAL A 274 -8.16 -19.44 2.01
N PHE A 275 -9.23 -20.15 1.63
CA PHE A 275 -10.29 -20.53 2.56
C PHE A 275 -9.75 -21.39 3.71
N ALA A 276 -8.94 -22.41 3.38
CA ALA A 276 -8.33 -23.29 4.38
C ALA A 276 -7.38 -22.53 5.33
N LEU A 277 -6.58 -21.57 4.83
CA LEU A 277 -5.75 -20.68 5.66
C LEU A 277 -6.59 -19.94 6.72
N MET A 278 -7.80 -19.53 6.35
CA MET A 278 -8.72 -18.79 7.23
C MET A 278 -9.65 -19.70 8.05
N GLY A 279 -9.48 -21.02 7.98
CA GLY A 279 -10.32 -21.99 8.71
C GLY A 279 -11.71 -22.19 8.10
N GLY A 280 -11.92 -21.78 6.85
CA GLY A 280 -13.12 -22.02 6.07
C GLY A 280 -12.98 -23.17 5.09
N THR A 281 -14.06 -23.45 4.35
CA THR A 281 -14.07 -24.45 3.26
C THR A 281 -14.73 -23.86 2.02
N ALA A 282 -14.19 -24.21 0.86
CA ALA A 282 -14.80 -23.93 -0.44
C ALA A 282 -14.80 -25.22 -1.25
N ALA A 283 -15.94 -25.55 -1.86
CA ALA A 283 -16.09 -26.73 -2.68
C ALA A 283 -15.76 -26.39 -4.14
N PRO A 284 -15.11 -27.30 -4.90
CA PRO A 284 -15.00 -27.17 -6.34
C PRO A 284 -16.40 -27.00 -6.97
N ALA A 285 -16.55 -26.04 -7.88
CA ALA A 285 -17.83 -25.79 -8.53
C ALA A 285 -17.60 -25.32 -9.96
N GLY A 286 -18.33 -25.90 -10.93
CA GLY A 286 -18.37 -25.44 -12.32
C GLY A 286 -17.02 -25.02 -12.93
N SER A 287 -17.11 -24.13 -13.91
CA SER A 287 -15.96 -23.45 -14.50
C SER A 287 -16.31 -21.99 -14.68
N CYS A 288 -15.35 -21.11 -14.43
CA CYS A 288 -15.49 -19.68 -14.65
C CYS A 288 -14.78 -19.31 -15.97
N SER A 289 -15.48 -18.57 -16.83
CA SER A 289 -14.92 -17.99 -18.07
C SER A 289 -14.91 -16.45 -18.05
N THR A 290 -15.51 -15.85 -17.03
CA THR A 290 -15.59 -14.40 -16.85
C THR A 290 -15.33 -14.08 -15.39
N VAL A 291 -14.29 -13.28 -15.14
CA VAL A 291 -13.90 -12.83 -13.80
C VAL A 291 -14.46 -11.42 -13.60
N LYS A 292 -15.52 -11.30 -12.79
CA LYS A 292 -16.02 -10.00 -12.35
C LYS A 292 -15.37 -9.62 -11.03
N VAL A 293 -14.62 -8.53 -11.04
CA VAL A 293 -13.84 -8.07 -9.91
C VAL A 293 -14.74 -7.32 -8.93
N GLN A 294 -14.65 -7.70 -7.66
CA GLN A 294 -15.45 -7.09 -6.60
C GLN A 294 -14.87 -5.72 -6.23
N ARG A 295 -15.72 -4.70 -6.17
CA ARG A 295 -15.32 -3.34 -5.80
C ARG A 295 -14.74 -3.28 -4.39
N GLY A 296 -13.71 -2.46 -4.21
CA GLY A 296 -13.01 -2.29 -2.94
C GLY A 296 -12.15 -3.49 -2.52
N SER A 297 -12.05 -4.54 -3.33
CA SER A 297 -11.07 -5.62 -3.14
C SER A 297 -9.66 -5.14 -3.47
N ARG A 298 -8.64 -5.86 -3.00
CA ARG A 298 -7.26 -5.65 -3.47
C ARG A 298 -7.13 -6.05 -4.93
N MET A 299 -7.87 -7.07 -5.37
CA MET A 299 -7.91 -7.42 -6.79
C MET A 299 -8.31 -6.23 -7.69
N GLU A 300 -9.26 -5.38 -7.28
CA GLU A 300 -9.65 -4.17 -8.03
C GLU A 300 -8.47 -3.23 -8.30
N VAL A 301 -7.48 -3.17 -7.41
CA VAL A 301 -6.29 -2.33 -7.61
C VAL A 301 -5.17 -3.05 -8.35
N VAL A 302 -5.18 -4.38 -8.36
CA VAL A 302 -4.16 -5.20 -9.01
C VAL A 302 -4.47 -5.39 -10.50
N VAL A 303 -5.71 -5.68 -10.88
CA VAL A 303 -6.07 -5.96 -12.28
C VAL A 303 -6.86 -4.82 -12.92
N SER A 304 -6.87 -4.76 -14.24
CA SER A 304 -7.55 -3.71 -15.01
C SER A 304 -9.02 -4.04 -15.27
N GLY A 305 -9.83 -4.10 -14.20
CA GLY A 305 -11.27 -4.33 -14.28
C GLY A 305 -11.66 -5.79 -14.55
N ASP A 306 -12.89 -6.00 -15.01
CA ASP A 306 -13.42 -7.32 -15.37
C ASP A 306 -12.74 -7.87 -16.62
N PHE A 307 -12.52 -9.19 -16.67
CA PHE A 307 -11.86 -9.83 -17.80
C PHE A 307 -12.40 -11.25 -18.05
N SER A 308 -12.09 -11.80 -19.23
CA SER A 308 -12.45 -13.15 -19.62
C SER A 308 -11.25 -14.08 -19.58
N LEU A 309 -11.52 -15.35 -19.29
CA LEU A 309 -10.57 -16.45 -19.32
C LEU A 309 -11.09 -17.51 -20.29
N GLU A 310 -10.20 -18.30 -20.89
CA GLU A 310 -10.63 -19.44 -21.72
C GLU A 310 -11.47 -20.42 -20.90
N SER A 311 -10.98 -20.82 -19.73
CA SER A 311 -11.70 -21.51 -18.67
C SER A 311 -10.81 -21.61 -17.44
N CYS A 312 -11.38 -21.49 -16.24
CA CYS A 312 -10.70 -21.90 -15.02
C CYS A 312 -11.64 -22.67 -14.08
N PRO A 313 -11.10 -23.57 -13.24
CA PRO A 313 -11.88 -24.20 -12.18
C PRO A 313 -12.58 -23.14 -11.33
N GLY A 314 -13.87 -23.31 -11.08
CA GLY A 314 -14.60 -22.43 -10.16
C GLY A 314 -14.68 -23.01 -8.76
N CYS A 315 -15.13 -22.20 -7.81
CA CYS A 315 -15.50 -22.63 -6.46
C CYS A 315 -16.87 -22.11 -6.06
N ALA A 316 -17.52 -22.85 -5.17
CA ALA A 316 -18.68 -22.39 -4.43
C ALA A 316 -18.37 -22.45 -2.94
N CYS A 317 -18.86 -21.46 -2.20
CA CYS A 317 -18.76 -21.42 -0.75
C CYS A 317 -20.13 -21.08 -0.16
N GLU A 318 -20.55 -21.80 0.86
CA GLU A 318 -21.80 -21.51 1.58
C GLU A 318 -21.62 -20.32 2.54
N THR A 319 -20.47 -20.26 3.21
CA THR A 319 -20.13 -19.20 4.18
C THR A 319 -18.71 -18.72 3.94
N VAL A 320 -18.51 -17.40 3.89
CA VAL A 320 -17.17 -16.79 3.83
C VAL A 320 -16.68 -16.58 5.27
N PRO A 321 -15.52 -17.13 5.66
CA PRO A 321 -15.00 -16.97 7.03
C PRO A 321 -14.64 -15.50 7.32
N GLU A 322 -14.67 -15.15 8.61
CA GLU A 322 -14.22 -13.83 9.06
C GLU A 322 -12.78 -13.55 8.64
N GLY A 323 -12.51 -12.33 8.19
CA GLY A 323 -11.19 -11.95 7.67
C GLY A 323 -10.94 -12.32 6.21
N LEU A 324 -11.90 -12.97 5.55
CA LEU A 324 -11.83 -13.29 4.13
C LEU A 324 -12.86 -12.50 3.32
N ARG A 325 -12.50 -12.18 2.08
CA ARG A 325 -13.37 -11.55 1.10
C ARG A 325 -13.31 -12.29 -0.22
N ILE A 326 -14.46 -12.45 -0.89
CA ILE A 326 -14.49 -12.82 -2.30
C ILE A 326 -14.07 -11.60 -3.12
N SER A 327 -12.99 -11.73 -3.88
CA SER A 327 -12.43 -10.65 -4.68
C SER A 327 -12.82 -10.74 -6.16
N ALA A 328 -13.22 -11.93 -6.64
CA ALA A 328 -13.88 -12.06 -7.94
C ALA A 328 -14.79 -13.29 -8.06
N ALA A 329 -15.86 -13.17 -8.83
CA ALA A 329 -16.79 -14.23 -9.15
C ALA A 329 -17.43 -14.02 -10.55
N ASP A 330 -18.05 -15.04 -11.12
CA ASP A 330 -18.85 -14.89 -12.35
C ASP A 330 -20.29 -14.41 -12.07
N GLU A 331 -21.10 -14.27 -13.12
CA GLU A 331 -22.51 -13.86 -13.02
C GLU A 331 -23.41 -14.85 -12.26
N ASN A 332 -22.99 -16.11 -12.19
CA ASN A 332 -23.71 -17.18 -11.51
C ASN A 332 -23.26 -17.36 -10.05
N GLY A 333 -22.33 -16.54 -9.57
CA GLY A 333 -21.76 -16.61 -8.23
C GLY A 333 -20.66 -17.65 -8.06
N THR A 334 -20.13 -18.21 -9.16
CA THR A 334 -18.95 -19.08 -9.12
C THR A 334 -17.73 -18.24 -8.76
N VAL A 335 -17.12 -18.52 -7.61
CA VAL A 335 -15.96 -17.80 -7.09
C VAL A 335 -14.72 -18.15 -7.90
N ALA A 336 -14.00 -17.12 -8.34
CA ALA A 336 -12.74 -17.23 -9.08
C ALA A 336 -11.54 -16.74 -8.27
N ALA A 337 -11.76 -15.82 -7.31
CA ALA A 337 -10.71 -15.30 -6.44
C ALA A 337 -11.22 -14.91 -5.05
N ALA A 338 -10.35 -15.08 -4.05
CA ALA A 338 -10.59 -14.67 -2.67
C ALA A 338 -9.31 -14.12 -2.03
N GLU A 339 -9.45 -13.19 -1.10
CA GLU A 339 -8.33 -12.51 -0.46
C GLU A 339 -8.53 -12.35 1.06
N CYS A 340 -7.42 -12.36 1.80
CA CYS A 340 -7.40 -11.96 3.20
C CYS A 340 -7.50 -10.43 3.29
N ILE A 341 -8.40 -9.93 4.15
CA ILE A 341 -8.59 -8.48 4.36
C ILE A 341 -7.60 -7.90 5.38
N TYR A 342 -6.90 -8.76 6.12
CA TYR A 342 -5.93 -8.37 7.15
C TYR A 342 -4.49 -8.50 6.64
N GLY A 343 -3.61 -7.60 7.09
CA GLY A 343 -2.17 -7.63 6.80
C GLY A 343 -1.80 -7.40 5.33
N GLY A 344 -0.64 -7.89 4.89
CA GLY A 344 -0.18 -7.78 3.49
C GLY A 344 -1.02 -8.60 2.49
N LEU A 345 -0.71 -8.48 1.19
CA LEU A 345 -1.43 -9.18 0.11
C LEU A 345 -1.43 -10.70 0.30
N THR A 346 -2.57 -11.31 0.63
CA THR A 346 -2.79 -12.76 0.54
C THR A 346 -3.97 -13.00 -0.39
N LEU A 347 -3.68 -13.51 -1.59
CA LEU A 347 -4.65 -13.63 -2.68
C LEU A 347 -4.60 -15.04 -3.28
N GLY A 348 -5.78 -15.64 -3.41
CA GLY A 348 -5.98 -16.93 -4.04
C GLY A 348 -6.79 -16.77 -5.32
N VAL A 349 -6.29 -17.31 -6.42
CA VAL A 349 -6.97 -17.35 -7.72
C VAL A 349 -7.08 -18.79 -8.21
N ASN A 350 -8.19 -19.12 -8.88
CA ASN A 350 -8.38 -20.48 -9.38
C ASN A 350 -7.85 -20.71 -10.80
N TRP A 351 -7.40 -19.67 -11.50
CA TRP A 351 -6.68 -19.82 -12.76
C TRP A 351 -5.17 -19.86 -12.52
N ARG A 352 -4.43 -20.04 -13.62
CA ARG A 352 -2.97 -20.20 -13.64
C ARG A 352 -2.30 -19.02 -14.33
N PRO A 353 -2.25 -17.82 -13.71
CA PRO A 353 -1.68 -16.63 -14.33
C PRO A 353 -0.20 -16.80 -14.70
N GLU A 354 0.52 -17.73 -14.07
CA GLU A 354 1.92 -18.00 -14.41
C GLU A 354 2.09 -18.46 -15.86
N THR A 355 1.06 -19.08 -16.45
CA THR A 355 1.12 -19.62 -17.82
C THR A 355 0.92 -18.58 -18.92
N CYS A 356 0.49 -17.36 -18.57
CA CYS A 356 0.16 -16.31 -19.53
C CYS A 356 0.71 -14.92 -19.15
N HIS A 357 1.53 -14.80 -18.10
CA HIS A 357 2.03 -13.51 -17.59
C HIS A 357 2.82 -12.69 -18.63
N GLU A 358 3.42 -13.32 -19.64
CA GLU A 358 4.16 -12.60 -20.70
C GLU A 358 3.24 -11.89 -21.69
N CYS A 359 1.99 -12.37 -21.87
CA CYS A 359 1.06 -11.88 -22.87
C CYS A 359 -0.25 -11.31 -22.29
N ASP A 360 -0.55 -11.57 -21.02
CA ASP A 360 -1.72 -11.05 -20.31
C ASP A 360 -1.28 -10.05 -19.21
N PRO A 361 -1.56 -8.74 -19.38
CA PRO A 361 -1.26 -7.72 -18.38
C PRO A 361 -1.89 -7.96 -17.01
N ASN A 362 -3.09 -8.55 -16.94
CA ASN A 362 -3.74 -8.83 -15.67
C ASN A 362 -3.02 -9.97 -14.92
N ALA A 363 -2.54 -10.98 -15.65
CA ALA A 363 -1.69 -12.02 -15.08
C ALA A 363 -0.36 -11.45 -14.57
N ALA A 364 0.32 -10.63 -15.37
CA ALA A 364 1.56 -9.96 -14.96
C ALA A 364 1.39 -9.09 -13.71
N ALA A 365 0.24 -8.41 -13.61
CA ALA A 365 -0.05 -7.52 -12.48
C ALA A 365 -0.18 -8.26 -11.15
N LEU A 366 -0.68 -9.51 -11.14
CA LEU A 366 -0.75 -10.33 -9.92
C LEU A 366 0.63 -10.60 -9.33
N PHE A 367 1.62 -10.92 -10.17
CA PHE A 367 3.00 -11.15 -9.73
C PHE A 367 3.70 -9.85 -9.34
N SER A 368 3.43 -8.76 -10.07
CA SER A 368 3.94 -7.43 -9.71
C SER A 368 3.44 -7.02 -8.33
N ALA A 369 2.16 -7.21 -8.04
CA ALA A 369 1.57 -6.93 -6.74
C ALA A 369 2.20 -7.77 -5.61
N LEU A 370 2.45 -9.06 -5.84
CA LEU A 370 3.16 -9.92 -4.89
C LEU A 370 4.56 -9.37 -4.57
N VAL A 371 5.35 -9.07 -5.61
CA VAL A 371 6.72 -8.59 -5.46
C VAL A 371 6.77 -7.21 -4.80
N GLU A 372 5.86 -6.31 -5.16
CA GLU A 372 5.77 -4.98 -4.55
C GLU A 372 5.40 -5.05 -3.08
N CYS A 373 4.43 -5.90 -2.71
CA CYS A 373 4.07 -6.11 -1.31
C CYS A 373 5.20 -6.80 -0.52
N ALA A 374 5.91 -7.75 -1.14
CA ALA A 374 7.05 -8.41 -0.52
C ALA A 374 8.21 -7.43 -0.26
N ARG A 375 8.43 -6.49 -1.18
CA ARG A 375 9.41 -5.41 -1.01
C ARG A 375 9.04 -4.47 0.12
N ALA A 376 7.75 -4.22 0.32
CA ALA A 376 7.23 -3.33 1.36
C ALA A 376 7.37 -3.88 2.80
N ASP A 377 7.65 -5.17 2.97
CA ASP A 377 7.91 -5.85 4.26
C ASP A 377 6.86 -5.57 5.35
N ILE A 378 5.58 -5.55 5.00
CA ILE A 378 4.51 -5.12 5.91
C ILE A 378 4.02 -6.28 6.79
N PRO A 379 4.17 -6.21 8.12
CA PRO A 379 3.55 -7.18 9.01
C PRO A 379 2.05 -6.86 9.25
N PHE A 380 1.17 -7.86 9.10
CA PHE A 380 -0.15 -8.01 9.75
C PHE A 380 -0.15 -7.51 11.18
N ARG A 381 -0.93 -6.46 11.40
CA ARG A 381 -1.45 -6.09 12.71
C ARG A 381 -2.87 -6.65 12.78
N VAL A 382 -3.11 -7.57 13.71
CA VAL A 382 -4.47 -7.90 14.14
C VAL A 382 -4.91 -6.67 14.93
N TYR A 383 -6.00 -6.00 14.52
CA TYR A 383 -6.66 -5.03 15.38
C TYR A 383 -7.55 -5.77 16.39
#